data_AF-A0A1W9KPD6-F1
#
_entry.id   AF-A0A1W9KPD6-F1
#
_cell.length_a   1.000
_cell.length_b   1.000
_cell.length_c   1.000
_cell.angle_alpha   90.00
_cell.angle_beta   90.00
_cell.angle_gamma   90.00
#
_symmetry.space_group_name_H-M   'P 1'
#
loop_
_entity.id
_entity.type
_entity.pdbx_description
1 polymer ?
#
loop_
_entity_poly.entity_id
_entity_poly.type
_entity_poly.pdbx_seq_one_letter_code
_entity_poly.pdbx_strand_id
1 'polypeptide(L)'
;MQQIIQTSHTGKQWIQESIGKGLVSADICSAYIRSEALRYFFEGIFNAGTKIRVLARWASNDLLSQASDLATYRLCKENNIAFYIKQDFHGKLYGLDPHGVLLGSFNLTNRGFSISNAGNDEAGVLIESDQNSSGYFNQLFSNAKLVDDHLYEKIFNFIEENGNKDTPNIPWPEDISGLMAPPTSQIAGKILVNECFATTFNAFLNHQSSARLHDLSLLSIEEQHADDVPLIRTQFRKTKLVRWFTKLLSEHGGEVYFGRATAMLHDQLFDDPKPYRQEVKSLLINLLSWIEGLGLEEIRIDRPNHSQRIALKKKG
;
A
#
# COMPACT_ATOMS: atom_id res chain seq x y z
N MET A 1 9.92 2.13 25.85
CA MET A 1 11.37 2.08 25.55
C MET A 1 11.56 1.49 24.16
N GLN A 2 12.45 2.06 23.33
CA GLN A 2 12.75 1.54 21.99
C GLN A 2 14.06 0.76 22.02
N GLN A 3 14.09 -0.44 21.43
CA GLN A 3 15.28 -1.29 21.39
C GLN A 3 15.66 -1.62 19.95
N ILE A 4 16.93 -1.45 19.58
CA ILE A 4 17.43 -1.83 18.27
C ILE A 4 17.56 -3.36 18.18
N ILE A 5 17.09 -3.92 17.07
CA ILE A 5 17.26 -5.32 16.68
C ILE A 5 18.28 -5.36 15.55
N GLN A 6 19.46 -5.88 15.86
CA GLN A 6 20.61 -5.83 14.96
C GLN A 6 20.69 -7.03 14.01
N THR A 7 19.89 -8.07 14.23
CA THR A 7 19.94 -9.29 13.43
C THR A 7 18.56 -9.95 13.28
N SER A 8 18.40 -10.73 12.21
CA SER A 8 17.25 -11.63 12.01
C SER A 8 17.10 -12.65 13.13
N HIS A 9 18.20 -13.08 13.76
CA HIS A 9 18.17 -13.99 14.90
C HIS A 9 17.50 -13.36 16.12
N THR A 10 17.84 -12.12 16.46
CA THR A 10 17.25 -11.41 17.60
C THR A 10 15.75 -11.14 17.36
N GLY A 11 15.37 -10.75 16.14
CA GLY A 11 13.96 -10.58 15.77
C GLY A 11 13.16 -11.89 15.88
N LYS A 12 13.73 -13.00 15.38
CA LYS A 12 13.17 -14.35 15.51
C LYS A 12 12.96 -14.74 16.98
N GLN A 13 13.99 -14.57 17.81
CA GLN A 13 13.93 -14.91 19.23
C GLN A 13 12.82 -14.13 19.94
N TRP A 14 12.70 -12.83 19.67
CA TRP A 14 11.65 -12.01 20.25
C TRP A 14 10.24 -12.48 19.90
N ILE A 15 9.98 -12.87 18.65
CA ILE A 15 8.67 -13.42 18.24
C ILE A 15 8.38 -14.70 19.02
N GLN A 16 9.35 -15.62 19.08
CA GLN A 16 9.18 -16.91 19.77
C GLN A 16 8.95 -16.74 21.28
N GLU A 17 9.69 -15.85 21.93
CA GLU A 17 9.50 -15.54 23.34
C GLU A 17 8.15 -14.89 23.61
N SER A 18 7.70 -13.98 22.75
CA SER A 18 6.40 -13.31 22.88
C SER A 18 5.26 -14.32 22.77
N ILE A 19 5.36 -15.26 21.83
CA ILE A 19 4.41 -16.36 21.68
C ILE A 19 4.42 -17.28 22.91
N GLY A 20 5.61 -17.64 23.42
CA GLY A 20 5.76 -18.48 24.60
C GLY A 20 5.21 -17.84 25.88
N LYS A 21 5.19 -16.51 25.97
CA LYS A 21 4.55 -15.75 27.07
C LYS A 21 3.04 -15.61 26.93
N GLY A 22 2.47 -16.01 25.79
CA GLY A 22 1.03 -15.90 25.48
C GLY A 22 0.66 -14.56 24.86
N LEU A 23 -0.32 -14.58 23.96
CA LEU A 23 -0.77 -13.42 23.18
C LEU A 23 -2.29 -13.22 23.27
N VAL A 24 -2.71 -11.96 23.35
CA VAL A 24 -4.12 -11.58 23.17
C VAL A 24 -4.46 -11.50 21.69
N SER A 25 -3.59 -10.86 20.91
CA SER A 25 -3.73 -10.75 19.46
C SER A 25 -2.39 -10.66 18.75
N ALA A 26 -2.37 -11.07 17.49
CA ALA A 26 -1.22 -10.97 16.60
C ALA A 26 -1.62 -10.32 15.27
N ASP A 27 -0.98 -9.20 14.96
CA ASP A 27 -1.09 -8.49 13.69
C ASP A 27 0.20 -8.67 12.89
N ILE A 28 0.13 -9.49 11.85
CA ILE A 28 1.29 -9.96 11.09
C ILE A 28 1.23 -9.31 9.71
N CYS A 29 2.09 -8.32 9.45
CA CYS A 29 2.10 -7.59 8.18
C CYS A 29 3.45 -7.75 7.51
N SER A 30 3.52 -8.40 6.35
CA SER A 30 4.76 -8.58 5.61
C SER A 30 4.53 -8.48 4.11
N ALA A 31 5.33 -7.67 3.42
CA ALA A 31 5.24 -7.55 1.96
C ALA A 31 5.37 -8.91 1.26
N TYR A 32 6.39 -9.68 1.64
CA TYR A 32 6.59 -11.05 1.19
C TYR A 32 6.26 -12.02 2.32
N ILE A 33 5.46 -13.04 2.01
CA ILE A 33 4.99 -14.00 3.00
C ILE A 33 4.98 -15.40 2.44
N ARG A 34 5.53 -16.34 3.21
CA ARG A 34 5.45 -17.76 2.91
C ARG A 34 4.81 -18.55 4.03
N SER A 35 3.98 -19.51 3.63
CA SER A 35 3.22 -20.38 4.51
C SER A 35 4.11 -21.16 5.47
N GLU A 36 5.30 -21.58 5.04
CA GLU A 36 6.23 -22.31 5.90
C GLU A 36 6.75 -21.44 7.05
N ALA A 37 7.04 -20.17 6.79
CA ALA A 37 7.49 -19.22 7.81
C ALA A 37 6.34 -18.80 8.74
N LEU A 38 5.14 -18.60 8.19
CA LEU A 38 3.94 -18.33 9.00
C LEU A 38 3.66 -19.49 9.97
N ARG A 39 3.72 -20.74 9.48
CA ARG A 39 3.58 -21.94 10.30
C ARG A 39 4.67 -22.02 11.37
N TYR A 40 5.94 -21.84 10.98
CA TYR A 40 7.09 -21.94 11.87
C TYR A 40 6.96 -21.09 13.14
N PHE A 41 6.48 -19.85 12.98
CA PHE A 41 6.32 -18.95 14.11
C PHE A 41 5.00 -19.14 14.85
N PHE A 42 3.89 -19.24 14.13
CA PHE A 42 2.57 -18.97 14.71
C PHE A 42 1.65 -20.20 14.82
N GLU A 43 2.04 -21.37 14.35
CA GLU A 43 1.19 -22.58 14.39
C GLU A 43 0.69 -22.92 15.80
N GLY A 44 1.54 -22.73 16.81
CA GLY A 44 1.20 -22.99 18.21
C GLY A 44 0.05 -22.13 18.78
N ILE A 45 -0.30 -21.01 18.12
CA ILE A 45 -1.35 -20.09 18.58
C ILE A 45 -2.60 -20.06 17.71
N PHE A 46 -2.64 -20.80 16.60
CA PHE A 46 -3.78 -20.82 15.67
C PHE A 46 -5.11 -21.21 16.33
N ASN A 47 -5.06 -22.12 17.31
CA ASN A 47 -6.24 -22.60 18.04
C ASN A 47 -6.28 -22.13 19.50
N ALA A 48 -5.43 -21.17 19.89
CA ALA A 48 -5.30 -20.72 21.28
C ALA A 48 -6.32 -19.64 21.69
N GLY A 49 -7.32 -19.34 20.83
CA GLY A 49 -8.25 -18.24 21.03
C GLY A 49 -7.64 -16.84 20.79
N THR A 50 -6.36 -16.78 20.39
CA THR A 50 -5.67 -15.54 20.00
C THR A 50 -6.27 -15.00 18.70
N LYS A 51 -6.59 -13.70 18.66
CA LYS A 51 -7.05 -13.05 17.43
C LYS A 51 -5.87 -12.80 16.51
N ILE A 52 -5.83 -13.44 15.34
CA ILE A 52 -4.75 -13.29 14.36
C ILE A 52 -5.27 -12.62 13.10
N ARG A 53 -4.55 -11.59 12.62
CA ARG A 53 -4.75 -10.98 11.30
C ARG A 53 -3.44 -10.98 10.53
N VAL A 54 -3.51 -11.33 9.25
CA VAL A 54 -2.34 -11.38 8.37
C VAL A 54 -2.56 -10.42 7.21
N LEU A 55 -1.56 -9.62 6.86
CA LEU A 55 -1.56 -8.71 5.72
C LEU A 55 -0.34 -8.95 4.84
N ALA A 56 -0.57 -9.12 3.54
CA ALA A 56 0.46 -9.31 2.53
C ALA A 56 0.34 -8.32 1.37
N ARG A 57 1.43 -8.12 0.61
CA ARG A 57 1.34 -7.38 -0.64
C ARG A 57 0.60 -8.19 -1.70
N TRP A 58 1.09 -9.40 -1.95
CA TRP A 58 0.58 -10.31 -2.99
C TRP A 58 0.44 -9.62 -4.35
N ALA A 59 1.50 -8.94 -4.80
CA ALA A 59 1.58 -8.57 -6.20
C ALA A 59 1.73 -9.84 -7.06
N SER A 60 1.31 -9.78 -8.32
CA SER A 60 1.38 -10.90 -9.26
C SER A 60 2.79 -11.50 -9.32
N ASN A 61 3.81 -10.64 -9.46
CA ASN A 61 5.21 -11.07 -9.46
C ASN A 61 5.66 -11.69 -8.13
N ASP A 62 5.10 -11.27 -6.99
CA ASP A 62 5.49 -11.84 -5.70
C ASP A 62 5.16 -13.33 -5.65
N LEU A 63 4.02 -13.71 -6.26
CA LEU A 63 3.55 -15.08 -6.35
C LEU A 63 4.24 -15.85 -7.49
N LEU A 64 4.38 -15.23 -8.67
CA LEU A 64 5.05 -15.85 -9.83
C LEU A 64 6.54 -16.15 -9.53
N SER A 65 7.24 -15.23 -8.85
CA SER A 65 8.64 -15.42 -8.43
C SER A 65 8.80 -16.27 -7.16
N GLN A 66 7.69 -16.73 -6.56
CA GLN A 66 7.67 -17.51 -5.32
C GLN A 66 8.30 -16.80 -4.10
N ALA A 67 8.40 -15.47 -4.15
CA ALA A 67 8.73 -14.63 -3.00
C ALA A 67 7.60 -14.71 -1.94
N SER A 68 6.36 -14.89 -2.41
CA SER A 68 5.21 -15.29 -1.60
C SER A 68 4.54 -16.54 -2.17
N ASP A 69 3.72 -17.22 -1.38
CA ASP A 69 3.00 -18.43 -1.83
C ASP A 69 1.47 -18.34 -1.67
N LEU A 70 0.76 -19.10 -2.51
CA LEU A 70 -0.70 -19.25 -2.46
C LEU A 70 -1.17 -20.11 -1.28
N ALA A 71 -0.28 -20.94 -0.72
CA ALA A 71 -0.57 -21.80 0.42
C ALA A 71 -0.84 -21.00 1.70
N THR A 72 -0.32 -19.77 1.79
CA THR A 72 -0.53 -18.87 2.93
C THR A 72 -2.02 -18.59 3.19
N TYR A 73 -2.82 -18.34 2.14
CA TYR A 73 -4.26 -18.13 2.32
C TYR A 73 -4.98 -19.39 2.80
N ARG A 74 -4.64 -20.56 2.22
CA ARG A 74 -5.25 -21.84 2.65
C ARG A 74 -4.97 -22.10 4.12
N LEU A 75 -3.71 -21.94 4.53
CA LEU A 75 -3.29 -22.05 5.92
C LEU A 75 -4.08 -21.11 6.84
N CYS A 76 -4.24 -19.85 6.44
CA CYS A 76 -5.01 -18.89 7.22
C CYS A 76 -6.48 -19.30 7.32
N LYS A 77 -7.11 -19.67 6.20
CA LYS A 77 -8.51 -20.07 6.13
C LYS A 77 -8.82 -21.28 6.99
N GLU A 78 -8.00 -22.34 6.88
CA GLU A 78 -8.14 -23.58 7.66
C GLU A 78 -8.09 -23.34 9.18
N ASN A 79 -7.43 -22.26 9.60
CA ASN A 79 -7.25 -21.90 11.00
C ASN A 79 -8.06 -20.66 11.42
N ASN A 80 -9.08 -20.27 10.64
CA ASN A 80 -9.93 -19.10 10.91
C ASN A 80 -9.16 -17.77 11.10
N ILE A 81 -8.02 -17.62 10.42
CA ILE A 81 -7.18 -16.42 10.43
C ILE A 81 -7.61 -15.51 9.29
N ALA A 82 -7.86 -14.23 9.60
CA ALA A 82 -8.24 -13.25 8.59
C ALA A 82 -7.02 -12.83 7.75
N PHE A 83 -7.07 -13.08 6.45
CA PHE A 83 -5.98 -12.80 5.51
C PHE A 83 -6.33 -11.64 4.58
N TYR A 84 -5.49 -10.60 4.58
CA TYR A 84 -5.69 -9.36 3.85
C TYR A 84 -4.58 -9.15 2.82
N ILE A 85 -4.92 -8.50 1.71
CA ILE A 85 -3.94 -8.06 0.71
C ILE A 85 -4.01 -6.55 0.48
N LYS A 86 -2.85 -5.95 0.23
CA LYS A 86 -2.69 -4.53 -0.09
C LYS A 86 -1.53 -4.35 -1.08
N GLN A 87 -1.86 -4.11 -2.35
CA GLN A 87 -0.90 -4.17 -3.47
C GLN A 87 0.27 -3.17 -3.39
N ASP A 88 0.09 -2.05 -2.70
CA ASP A 88 1.10 -1.01 -2.45
C ASP A 88 1.79 -1.16 -1.07
N PHE A 89 1.56 -2.26 -0.35
CA PHE A 89 2.19 -2.50 0.95
C PHE A 89 3.62 -3.05 0.80
N HIS A 90 4.61 -2.35 1.37
CA HIS A 90 5.99 -2.83 1.42
C HIS A 90 6.53 -3.05 2.84
N GLY A 91 5.73 -2.77 3.87
CA GLY A 91 6.16 -2.86 5.26
C GLY A 91 6.46 -4.28 5.73
N LYS A 92 7.19 -4.38 6.85
CA LYS A 92 7.31 -5.61 7.66
C LYS A 92 7.15 -5.23 9.13
N LEU A 93 6.04 -5.64 9.70
CA LEU A 93 5.54 -5.17 11.00
C LEU A 93 4.88 -6.35 11.70
N TYR A 94 5.24 -6.60 12.94
CA TYR A 94 4.69 -7.69 13.75
C TYR A 94 4.22 -7.13 15.08
N GLY A 95 2.92 -6.88 15.20
CA GLY A 95 2.29 -6.47 16.45
C GLY A 95 1.88 -7.69 17.25
N LEU A 96 2.53 -7.93 18.38
CA LEU A 96 2.27 -9.08 19.25
C LEU A 96 1.81 -8.55 20.62
N ASP A 97 0.51 -8.42 20.81
CA ASP A 97 -0.07 -7.85 22.03
C ASP A 97 -0.06 -8.89 23.18
N PRO A 98 0.41 -8.55 24.39
CA PRO A 98 0.79 -7.20 24.88
C PRO A 98 2.29 -6.85 24.81
N HIS A 99 3.12 -7.67 24.15
CA HIS A 99 4.59 -7.59 24.25
C HIS A 99 5.24 -6.51 23.38
N GLY A 100 4.57 -6.02 22.35
CA GLY A 100 5.03 -4.87 21.56
C GLY A 100 4.94 -5.06 20.05
N VAL A 101 5.66 -4.23 19.32
CA VAL A 101 5.70 -4.24 17.86
C VAL A 101 7.15 -4.32 17.37
N LEU A 102 7.42 -5.32 16.54
CA LEU A 102 8.67 -5.42 15.78
C LEU A 102 8.49 -4.77 14.41
N LEU A 103 9.30 -3.77 14.13
CA LEU A 103 9.36 -3.03 12.88
C LEU A 103 10.73 -3.27 12.25
N GLY A 104 10.82 -3.58 10.96
CA GLY A 104 12.13 -3.74 10.34
C GLY A 104 12.09 -4.22 8.91
N SER A 105 13.20 -4.80 8.47
CA SER A 105 13.38 -5.35 7.13
C SER A 105 12.98 -6.83 7.00
N PHE A 106 12.67 -7.50 8.11
CA PHE A 106 12.35 -8.94 8.20
C PHE A 106 11.06 -9.32 7.46
N ASN A 107 11.14 -9.82 6.22
CA ASN A 107 9.97 -10.45 5.59
C ASN A 107 9.64 -11.79 6.27
N LEU A 108 8.37 -12.16 6.34
CA LEU A 108 7.91 -13.44 6.87
C LEU A 108 8.16 -14.59 5.89
N THR A 109 9.44 -14.88 5.68
CA THR A 109 9.96 -15.96 4.84
C THR A 109 11.14 -16.63 5.55
N ASN A 110 11.54 -17.82 5.09
CA ASN A 110 12.69 -18.51 5.69
C ASN A 110 13.97 -17.67 5.69
N ARG A 111 14.20 -16.89 4.63
CA ARG A 111 15.39 -16.02 4.51
C ARG A 111 15.28 -14.76 5.37
N GLY A 112 14.10 -14.15 5.47
CA GLY A 112 13.91 -12.91 6.24
C GLY A 112 14.09 -13.08 7.75
N PHE A 113 13.93 -14.30 8.28
CA PHE A 113 14.15 -14.61 9.70
C PHE A 113 15.28 -15.62 9.96
N SER A 114 16.08 -15.96 8.95
CA SER A 114 17.12 -17.00 9.07
C SER A 114 16.57 -18.29 9.69
N ILE A 115 15.37 -18.73 9.26
CA ILE A 115 14.75 -19.99 9.74
C ILE A 115 15.60 -21.18 9.28
N SER A 116 16.11 -21.13 8.05
CA SER A 116 17.11 -22.05 7.50
C SER A 116 18.51 -21.41 7.52
N ASN A 117 19.57 -22.23 7.50
CA ASN A 117 20.96 -21.75 7.40
C ASN A 117 21.10 -20.80 6.18
N ALA A 118 21.77 -19.66 6.37
CA ALA A 118 21.92 -18.54 5.42
C ALA A 118 20.66 -17.65 5.22
N GLY A 119 20.29 -16.87 6.23
CA GLY A 119 19.31 -15.78 6.07
C GLY A 119 19.95 -14.44 5.73
N ASN A 120 19.10 -13.44 5.58
CA ASN A 120 19.52 -12.08 5.19
C ASN A 120 20.11 -11.30 6.38
N ASP A 121 20.95 -10.31 6.04
CA ASP A 121 21.35 -9.25 6.97
C ASP A 121 20.17 -8.29 7.14
N GLU A 122 19.47 -8.41 8.27
CA GLU A 122 18.22 -7.70 8.55
C GLU A 122 18.36 -6.90 9.85
N ALA A 123 17.68 -5.75 9.91
CA ALA A 123 17.67 -4.89 11.08
C ALA A 123 16.27 -4.35 11.36
N GLY A 124 16.04 -3.93 12.59
CA GLY A 124 14.77 -3.34 13.00
C GLY A 124 14.80 -2.70 14.37
N VAL A 125 13.61 -2.35 14.84
CA VAL A 125 13.36 -1.71 16.12
C VAL A 125 12.16 -2.39 16.77
N LEU A 126 12.27 -2.63 18.07
CA LEU A 126 11.17 -2.98 18.94
C LEU A 126 10.61 -1.71 19.58
N ILE A 127 9.29 -1.57 19.53
CA ILE A 127 8.55 -0.54 20.24
C ILE A 127 7.50 -1.18 21.14
N GLU A 128 7.12 -0.49 22.20
CA GLU A 128 6.04 -0.93 23.09
C GLU A 128 4.68 -0.86 22.39
N SER A 129 3.75 -1.70 22.84
CA SER A 129 2.35 -1.63 22.39
C SER A 129 1.66 -0.48 23.10
N ASP A 130 1.03 0.43 22.36
CA ASP A 130 0.23 1.54 22.89
C ASP A 130 -1.04 1.76 22.04
N GLN A 131 -1.84 2.77 22.40
CA GLN A 131 -3.05 3.10 21.64
C GLN A 131 -2.74 3.59 20.21
N ASN A 132 -1.56 4.19 19.99
CA ASN A 132 -1.17 4.68 18.67
C ASN A 132 -0.81 3.52 17.74
N SER A 133 -0.05 2.53 18.24
CA SER A 133 0.37 1.37 17.45
C SER A 133 -0.81 0.48 17.08
N SER A 134 -1.72 0.22 18.02
CA SER A 134 -2.98 -0.48 17.74
C SER A 134 -3.88 0.29 16.75
N GLY A 135 -3.96 1.61 16.88
CA GLY A 135 -4.64 2.49 15.91
C GLY A 135 -4.06 2.38 14.51
N TYR A 136 -2.73 2.35 14.39
CA TYR A 136 -2.03 2.20 13.11
C TYR A 136 -2.33 0.86 12.43
N PHE A 137 -2.25 -0.27 13.16
CA PHE A 137 -2.61 -1.58 12.58
C PHE A 137 -4.07 -1.61 12.15
N ASN A 138 -4.98 -1.11 12.98
CA ASN A 138 -6.40 -1.03 12.61
C ASN A 138 -6.61 -0.22 11.34
N GLN A 139 -5.92 0.91 11.20
CA GLN A 139 -5.96 1.70 9.97
C GLN A 139 -5.38 0.90 8.78
N LEU A 140 -4.25 0.22 8.95
CA LEU A 140 -3.61 -0.56 7.91
C LEU A 140 -4.53 -1.68 7.38
N PHE A 141 -5.11 -2.48 8.28
CA PHE A 141 -6.08 -3.52 7.91
C PHE A 141 -7.38 -2.94 7.35
N SER A 142 -7.85 -1.82 7.90
CA SER A 142 -9.04 -1.14 7.38
C SER A 142 -8.85 -0.62 5.96
N ASN A 143 -7.60 -0.49 5.47
CA ASN A 143 -7.28 -0.04 4.11
C ASN A 143 -6.84 -1.21 3.20
N ALA A 144 -6.99 -2.44 3.65
CA ALA A 144 -6.62 -3.64 2.92
C ALA A 144 -7.86 -4.44 2.49
N LYS A 145 -7.71 -5.25 1.44
CA LYS A 145 -8.77 -6.14 0.96
C LYS A 145 -8.70 -7.45 1.73
N LEU A 146 -9.75 -7.76 2.51
CA LEU A 146 -9.94 -9.11 3.05
C LEU A 146 -10.13 -10.08 1.88
N VAL A 147 -9.30 -11.11 1.82
CA VAL A 147 -9.37 -12.13 0.78
C VAL A 147 -10.51 -13.09 1.10
N ASP A 148 -11.36 -13.30 0.10
CA ASP A 148 -12.41 -14.32 0.09
C ASP A 148 -12.08 -15.39 -0.95
N ASP A 149 -12.85 -16.48 -0.95
CA ASP A 149 -12.63 -17.60 -1.87
C ASP A 149 -12.76 -17.18 -3.33
N HIS A 150 -13.67 -16.28 -3.65
CA HIS A 150 -13.86 -15.83 -5.03
C HIS A 150 -12.63 -15.08 -5.56
N LEU A 151 -12.07 -14.16 -4.77
CA LEU A 151 -10.83 -13.48 -5.11
C LEU A 151 -9.64 -14.45 -5.16
N TYR A 152 -9.55 -15.37 -4.19
CA TYR A 152 -8.49 -16.36 -4.15
C TYR A 152 -8.49 -17.26 -5.39
N GLU A 153 -9.63 -17.81 -5.80
CA GLU A 153 -9.72 -18.70 -6.97
C GLU A 153 -9.30 -17.98 -8.26
N LYS A 154 -9.66 -16.71 -8.43
CA LYS A 154 -9.19 -15.91 -9.57
C LYS A 154 -7.68 -15.71 -9.57
N ILE A 155 -7.11 -15.39 -8.41
CA ILE A 155 -5.65 -15.26 -8.24
C ILE A 155 -4.98 -16.62 -8.54
N PHE A 156 -5.49 -17.71 -7.98
CA PHE A 156 -4.96 -19.06 -8.15
C PHE A 156 -4.89 -19.45 -9.63
N ASN A 157 -6.01 -19.33 -10.35
CA ASN A 157 -6.07 -19.67 -11.78
C ASN A 157 -5.09 -18.82 -12.60
N PHE A 158 -5.01 -17.51 -12.33
CA PHE A 158 -4.08 -16.63 -13.03
C PHE A 158 -2.61 -17.04 -12.81
N ILE A 159 -2.24 -17.38 -11.59
CA ILE A 159 -0.86 -17.79 -11.27
C ILE A 159 -0.53 -19.14 -11.92
N GLU A 160 -1.44 -20.12 -11.89
CA GLU A 160 -1.24 -21.42 -12.55
C GLU A 160 -1.08 -21.28 -14.07
N GLU A 161 -1.85 -20.39 -14.71
CA GLU A 161 -1.76 -20.13 -16.15
C GLU A 161 -0.47 -19.40 -16.57
N ASN A 162 0.17 -18.67 -15.66
CA ASN A 162 1.31 -17.80 -15.96
C ASN A 162 2.63 -18.22 -15.29
N GLY A 163 2.62 -19.19 -14.38
CA GLY A 163 3.80 -19.61 -13.58
C GLY A 163 4.98 -20.15 -14.40
N ASN A 164 4.77 -20.53 -15.65
CA ASN A 164 5.81 -21.05 -16.56
C ASN A 164 6.33 -20.00 -17.56
N LYS A 165 5.91 -18.73 -17.44
CA LYS A 165 6.33 -17.68 -18.38
C LYS A 165 7.47 -16.87 -17.77
N ASP A 166 8.62 -16.85 -18.43
CA ASP A 166 9.79 -16.03 -18.06
C ASP A 166 9.59 -14.52 -18.30
N THR A 167 8.35 -14.05 -18.42
CA THR A 167 8.04 -12.64 -18.63
C THR A 167 8.07 -11.91 -17.27
N PRO A 168 9.04 -11.01 -17.04
CA PRO A 168 9.02 -10.19 -15.85
C PRO A 168 7.82 -9.24 -15.89
N ASN A 169 7.22 -8.99 -14.73
CA ASN A 169 6.29 -7.89 -14.52
C ASN A 169 4.92 -8.02 -15.19
N ILE A 170 4.29 -9.20 -15.09
CA ILE A 170 2.91 -9.41 -15.57
C ILE A 170 1.93 -8.74 -14.59
N PRO A 171 1.19 -7.68 -14.97
CA PRO A 171 0.22 -7.05 -14.07
C PRO A 171 -1.01 -7.94 -13.86
N TRP A 172 -1.76 -7.68 -12.79
CA TRP A 172 -3.08 -8.29 -12.61
C TRP A 172 -4.05 -7.86 -13.73
N PRO A 173 -4.84 -8.78 -14.29
CA PRO A 173 -5.92 -8.44 -15.20
C PRO A 173 -7.01 -7.62 -14.50
N GLU A 174 -7.84 -6.93 -15.28
CA GLU A 174 -8.82 -5.96 -14.77
C GLU A 174 -9.86 -6.60 -13.84
N ASP A 175 -10.27 -7.83 -14.13
CA ASP A 175 -11.24 -8.57 -13.33
C ASP A 175 -10.70 -8.98 -11.95
N ILE A 176 -9.38 -9.16 -11.80
CA ILE A 176 -8.71 -9.38 -10.51
C ILE A 176 -8.45 -8.05 -9.82
N SER A 177 -7.82 -7.09 -10.51
CA SER A 177 -7.45 -5.81 -9.92
C SER A 177 -8.66 -5.00 -9.46
N GLY A 178 -9.81 -5.11 -10.13
CA GLY A 178 -11.08 -4.52 -9.70
C GLY A 178 -11.60 -5.09 -8.37
N LEU A 179 -11.32 -6.37 -8.06
CA LEU A 179 -11.68 -7.01 -6.79
C LEU A 179 -10.68 -6.68 -5.67
N MET A 180 -9.44 -6.36 -6.02
CA MET A 180 -8.38 -5.95 -5.09
C MET A 180 -8.46 -4.48 -4.71
N ALA A 181 -9.18 -3.66 -5.48
CA ALA A 181 -9.35 -2.25 -5.19
C ALA A 181 -9.89 -2.09 -3.76
N PRO A 182 -9.24 -1.28 -2.89
CA PRO A 182 -9.76 -1.08 -1.56
C PRO A 182 -11.16 -0.48 -1.64
N PRO A 183 -12.10 -0.89 -0.77
CA PRO A 183 -13.45 -0.35 -0.72
C PRO A 183 -13.45 1.18 -0.86
N THR A 184 -14.32 1.71 -1.72
CA THR A 184 -14.41 3.15 -2.03
C THR A 184 -14.62 4.04 -0.79
N SER A 185 -15.07 3.43 0.33
CA SER A 185 -15.13 4.05 1.65
C SER A 185 -13.76 4.48 2.22
N GLN A 186 -12.64 3.95 1.74
CA GLN A 186 -11.31 3.99 2.40
C GLN A 186 -10.31 5.01 1.84
N ILE A 187 -10.75 5.91 0.97
CA ILE A 187 -9.96 7.06 0.49
C ILE A 187 -9.68 8.10 1.62
N ALA A 188 -10.03 7.80 2.87
CA ALA A 188 -9.90 8.68 4.03
C ALA A 188 -8.50 8.73 4.67
N GLY A 189 -7.55 7.87 4.25
CA GLY A 189 -6.19 7.88 4.79
C GLY A 189 -5.41 9.14 4.39
N LYS A 190 -4.69 9.76 5.35
CA LYS A 190 -3.83 10.93 5.08
C LYS A 190 -2.82 10.66 3.96
N ILE A 191 -2.43 11.71 3.24
CA ILE A 191 -1.49 11.67 2.11
C ILE A 191 -0.14 12.23 2.58
N LEU A 192 0.98 11.58 2.26
CA LEU A 192 2.31 12.17 2.48
C LEU A 192 2.60 13.17 1.35
N VAL A 193 3.37 14.23 1.60
CA VAL A 193 3.84 15.15 0.54
C VAL A 193 4.59 14.37 -0.54
N ASN A 194 5.36 13.36 -0.17
CA ASN A 194 6.06 12.50 -1.12
C ASN A 194 5.12 11.60 -1.95
N GLU A 195 3.85 11.44 -1.58
CA GLU A 195 2.84 10.76 -2.43
C GLU A 195 2.19 11.71 -3.45
N CYS A 196 2.62 12.98 -3.49
CA CYS A 196 2.15 13.97 -4.45
C CYS A 196 3.11 14.12 -5.64
N PHE A 197 2.56 14.48 -6.80
CA PHE A 197 3.37 14.74 -8.00
C PHE A 197 4.24 15.98 -7.82
N ALA A 198 5.54 15.81 -8.05
CA ALA A 198 6.55 16.84 -7.89
C ALA A 198 6.64 17.77 -9.11
N THR A 199 6.24 17.30 -10.29
CA THR A 199 6.29 18.07 -11.54
C THR A 199 4.90 18.33 -12.13
N THR A 200 4.80 19.37 -12.97
CA THR A 200 3.68 19.52 -13.90
C THR A 200 3.79 18.49 -15.01
N PHE A 201 2.68 18.13 -15.66
CA PHE A 201 2.72 17.12 -16.73
C PHE A 201 3.62 17.51 -17.90
N ASN A 202 3.65 18.81 -18.23
CA ASN A 202 4.56 19.30 -19.26
C ASN A 202 6.03 19.15 -18.83
N ALA A 203 6.36 19.42 -17.57
CA ALA A 203 7.72 19.21 -17.08
C ALA A 203 8.10 17.72 -17.03
N PHE A 204 7.15 16.86 -16.65
CA PHE A 204 7.32 15.40 -16.69
C PHE A 204 7.70 14.90 -18.09
N LEU A 205 7.06 15.39 -19.15
CA LEU A 205 7.36 14.96 -20.52
C LEU A 205 8.69 15.52 -21.05
N ASN A 206 9.08 16.72 -20.64
CA ASN A 206 10.15 17.47 -21.32
C ASN A 206 11.46 17.59 -20.52
N HIS A 207 11.47 17.28 -19.22
CA HIS A 207 12.61 17.58 -18.35
C HIS A 207 13.06 16.37 -17.52
N GLN A 208 14.24 15.86 -17.85
CA GLN A 208 14.91 14.85 -17.03
C GLN A 208 15.40 15.49 -15.73
N SER A 209 14.82 15.07 -14.60
CA SER A 209 15.10 15.61 -13.28
C SER A 209 14.82 14.56 -12.20
N SER A 210 15.36 14.75 -10.99
CA SER A 210 15.05 13.90 -9.83
C SER A 210 13.55 13.92 -9.49
N ALA A 211 12.89 15.08 -9.67
CA ALA A 211 11.44 15.22 -9.49
C ALA A 211 10.64 14.37 -10.49
N ARG A 212 11.13 14.24 -11.73
CA ARG A 212 10.51 13.36 -12.74
C ARG A 212 10.70 11.88 -12.39
N LEU A 213 11.88 11.49 -11.92
CA LEU A 213 12.14 10.10 -11.47
C LEU A 213 11.25 9.73 -10.27
N HIS A 214 11.00 10.69 -9.39
CA HIS A 214 10.03 10.55 -8.31
C HIS A 214 8.61 10.28 -8.84
N ASP A 215 8.14 11.08 -9.81
CA ASP A 215 6.81 10.90 -10.40
C ASP A 215 6.68 9.56 -11.15
N LEU A 216 7.74 9.10 -11.83
CA LEU A 216 7.79 7.75 -12.43
C LEU A 216 7.67 6.64 -11.38
N SER A 217 8.34 6.79 -10.25
CA SER A 217 8.25 5.86 -9.11
C SER A 217 6.83 5.80 -8.55
N LEU A 218 6.16 6.96 -8.38
CA LEU A 218 4.76 7.01 -7.95
C LEU A 218 3.81 6.28 -8.91
N LEU A 219 4.10 6.32 -10.20
CA LEU A 219 3.32 5.63 -11.23
C LEU A 219 3.73 4.16 -11.40
N SER A 220 4.83 3.73 -10.80
CA SER A 220 5.46 2.42 -11.07
C SER A 220 5.72 2.19 -12.56
N ILE A 221 6.22 3.22 -13.25
CA ILE A 221 6.54 3.20 -14.68
C ILE A 221 8.06 3.32 -14.84
N GLU A 222 8.65 2.44 -15.63
CA GLU A 222 10.07 2.51 -16.00
C GLU A 222 10.30 3.62 -17.04
N GLU A 223 11.50 4.21 -17.02
CA GLU A 223 11.89 5.32 -17.91
C GLU A 223 11.57 5.06 -19.39
N GLN A 224 11.79 3.84 -19.87
CA GLN A 224 11.54 3.44 -21.26
C GLN A 224 10.05 3.47 -21.66
N HIS A 225 9.14 3.56 -20.70
CA HIS A 225 7.69 3.62 -20.89
C HIS A 225 7.12 5.01 -20.52
N ALA A 226 7.98 6.01 -20.29
CA ALA A 226 7.58 7.34 -19.85
C ALA A 226 6.86 8.18 -20.92
N ASP A 227 6.81 7.70 -22.17
CA ASP A 227 6.07 8.32 -23.28
C ASP A 227 4.75 7.59 -23.59
N ASP A 228 4.45 6.48 -22.90
CA ASP A 228 3.20 5.72 -23.07
C ASP A 228 2.05 6.41 -22.31
N VAL A 229 1.46 7.43 -22.94
CA VAL A 229 0.37 8.23 -22.37
C VAL A 229 -0.83 7.38 -21.91
N PRO A 230 -1.31 6.37 -22.66
CA PRO A 230 -2.34 5.43 -22.17
C PRO A 230 -1.97 4.70 -20.87
N LEU A 231 -0.75 4.17 -20.77
CA LEU A 231 -0.26 3.52 -19.55
C LEU A 231 -0.19 4.52 -18.39
N ILE A 232 0.40 5.70 -18.64
CA ILE A 232 0.52 6.77 -17.65
C ILE A 232 -0.84 7.19 -17.13
N ARG A 233 -1.82 7.39 -18.02
CA ARG A 233 -3.20 7.73 -17.64
C ARG A 233 -3.81 6.67 -16.72
N THR A 234 -3.57 5.40 -17.04
CA THR A 234 -4.08 4.25 -16.26
C THR A 234 -3.45 4.20 -14.87
N GLN A 235 -2.14 4.39 -14.76
CA GLN A 235 -1.45 4.40 -13.46
C GLN A 235 -1.76 5.65 -12.64
N PHE A 236 -1.84 6.81 -13.28
CA PHE A 236 -2.21 8.08 -12.65
C PHE A 236 -3.55 7.98 -11.91
N ARG A 237 -4.57 7.40 -12.55
CA ARG A 237 -5.90 7.15 -11.94
C ARG A 237 -5.86 6.25 -10.71
N LYS A 238 -4.88 5.34 -10.63
CA LYS A 238 -4.73 4.42 -9.50
C LYS A 238 -4.07 5.06 -8.29
N THR A 239 -3.36 6.18 -8.48
CA THR A 239 -2.66 6.85 -7.38
C THR A 239 -3.61 7.30 -6.28
N LYS A 240 -3.12 7.23 -5.04
CA LYS A 240 -3.87 7.62 -3.84
C LYS A 240 -4.36 9.07 -3.90
N LEU A 241 -3.50 9.99 -4.38
CA LEU A 241 -3.83 11.40 -4.54
C LEU A 241 -5.01 11.61 -5.49
N VAL A 242 -5.01 10.97 -6.66
CA VAL A 242 -6.08 11.14 -7.66
C VAL A 242 -7.40 10.53 -7.19
N ARG A 243 -7.34 9.34 -6.58
CA ARG A 243 -8.51 8.70 -5.97
C ARG A 243 -9.11 9.56 -4.86
N TRP A 244 -8.26 10.10 -3.99
CA TRP A 244 -8.65 11.09 -2.98
C TRP A 244 -9.32 12.31 -3.57
N PHE A 245 -8.69 12.92 -4.56
CA PHE A 245 -9.23 14.14 -5.14
C PHE A 245 -10.58 13.90 -5.84
N THR A 246 -10.72 12.77 -6.54
CA THR A 246 -11.99 12.39 -7.19
C THR A 246 -13.11 12.18 -6.19
N LYS A 247 -12.84 11.48 -5.08
CA LYS A 247 -13.82 11.32 -4.00
C LYS A 247 -14.18 12.65 -3.34
N LEU A 248 -13.18 13.48 -3.05
CA LEU A 248 -13.38 14.80 -2.47
C LEU A 248 -14.34 15.64 -3.32
N LEU A 249 -14.19 15.62 -4.64
CA LEU A 249 -15.13 16.30 -5.54
C LEU A 249 -16.54 15.73 -5.40
N SER A 250 -16.68 14.40 -5.40
CA SER A 250 -17.98 13.75 -5.28
C SER A 250 -18.68 14.06 -3.95
N GLU A 251 -17.95 14.11 -2.84
CA GLU A 251 -18.48 14.41 -1.50
C GLU A 251 -18.86 15.88 -1.33
N HIS A 252 -18.29 16.78 -2.14
CA HIS A 252 -18.56 18.21 -2.09
C HIS A 252 -19.52 18.68 -3.19
N GLY A 253 -20.48 17.83 -3.58
CA GLY A 253 -21.51 18.19 -4.56
C GLY A 253 -21.02 18.22 -6.01
N GLY A 254 -19.86 17.63 -6.28
CA GLY A 254 -19.28 17.52 -7.61
C GLY A 254 -18.46 18.73 -8.06
N GLU A 255 -18.29 19.77 -7.23
CA GLU A 255 -17.48 20.94 -7.59
C GLU A 255 -16.78 21.58 -6.37
N VAL A 256 -15.56 22.08 -6.59
CA VAL A 256 -14.80 22.87 -5.61
C VAL A 256 -13.99 23.97 -6.30
N TYR A 257 -13.75 25.07 -5.59
CA TYR A 257 -12.84 26.13 -6.06
C TYR A 257 -11.41 25.88 -5.59
N PHE A 258 -10.43 26.36 -6.35
CA PHE A 258 -8.99 26.14 -6.11
C PHE A 258 -8.57 26.46 -4.68
N GLY A 259 -9.02 27.58 -4.12
CA GLY A 259 -8.68 27.97 -2.74
C GLY A 259 -9.21 26.98 -1.69
N ARG A 260 -10.40 26.42 -1.91
CA ARG A 260 -10.99 25.40 -1.03
C ARG A 260 -10.29 24.05 -1.21
N ALA A 261 -9.99 23.66 -2.45
CA ALA A 261 -9.23 22.46 -2.75
C ALA A 261 -7.83 22.48 -2.11
N THR A 262 -7.14 23.64 -2.13
CA THR A 262 -5.83 23.79 -1.46
C THR A 262 -5.94 23.58 0.05
N ALA A 263 -6.98 24.14 0.70
CA ALA A 263 -7.18 23.96 2.13
C ALA A 263 -7.45 22.50 2.49
N MET A 264 -8.31 21.83 1.72
CA MET A 264 -8.60 20.41 1.92
C MET A 264 -7.38 19.52 1.68
N LEU A 265 -6.55 19.83 0.68
CA LEU A 265 -5.30 19.12 0.46
C LEU A 265 -4.35 19.32 1.64
N HIS A 266 -4.18 20.54 2.12
CA HIS A 266 -3.35 20.82 3.30
C HIS A 266 -3.81 20.02 4.53
N ASP A 267 -5.12 19.91 4.75
CA ASP A 267 -5.67 19.13 5.86
C ASP A 267 -5.49 17.62 5.65
N GLN A 268 -5.45 17.14 4.40
CA GLN A 268 -5.21 15.75 4.07
C GLN A 268 -3.73 15.35 4.23
N LEU A 269 -2.80 16.29 4.11
CA LEU A 269 -1.37 16.01 4.18
C LEU A 269 -0.94 15.61 5.60
N PHE A 270 -0.05 14.63 5.70
CA PHE A 270 0.50 14.09 6.95
C PHE A 270 2.02 14.10 6.88
N ASP A 271 2.60 15.26 7.19
CA ASP A 271 4.03 15.45 7.39
C ASP A 271 4.23 16.30 8.65
N ASP A 272 5.36 16.10 9.32
CA ASP A 272 5.80 16.88 10.47
C ASP A 272 7.22 17.43 10.21
N PRO A 273 7.41 18.75 10.06
CA PRO A 273 6.37 19.78 10.12
C PRO A 273 5.42 19.74 8.92
N LYS A 274 4.19 20.23 9.12
CA LYS A 274 3.23 20.38 8.02
C LYS A 274 3.80 21.30 6.92
N PRO A 275 3.54 20.98 5.65
CA PRO A 275 4.01 21.80 4.53
C PRO A 275 3.41 23.20 4.56
N TYR A 276 4.20 24.19 4.15
CA TYR A 276 3.73 25.56 4.03
C TYR A 276 2.64 25.67 2.97
N ARG A 277 1.70 26.60 3.17
CA ARG A 277 0.56 26.80 2.25
C ARG A 277 0.97 27.07 0.80
N GLN A 278 2.13 27.69 0.58
CA GLN A 278 2.68 27.92 -0.77
C GLN A 278 3.08 26.59 -1.44
N GLU A 279 3.69 25.67 -0.69
CA GLU A 279 4.09 24.35 -1.17
C GLU A 279 2.84 23.53 -1.55
N VAL A 280 1.80 23.56 -0.71
CA VAL A 280 0.53 22.86 -1.01
C VAL A 280 -0.14 23.38 -2.28
N LYS A 281 -0.06 24.68 -2.56
CA LYS A 281 -0.57 25.24 -3.83
C LYS A 281 0.19 24.66 -5.03
N SER A 282 1.52 24.55 -4.94
CA SER A 282 2.33 23.94 -5.99
C SER A 282 1.95 22.48 -6.22
N LEU A 283 1.73 21.70 -5.15
CA LEU A 283 1.26 20.31 -5.26
C LEU A 283 -0.10 20.21 -5.97
N LEU A 284 -1.05 21.09 -5.62
CA LEU A 284 -2.35 21.13 -6.30
C LEU A 284 -2.21 21.55 -7.77
N ILE A 285 -1.35 22.52 -8.09
CA ILE A 285 -1.08 22.94 -9.48
C ILE A 285 -0.53 21.77 -10.29
N ASN A 286 0.41 21.01 -9.74
CA ASN A 286 0.94 19.81 -10.39
C ASN A 286 -0.19 18.82 -10.67
N LEU A 287 -0.97 18.43 -9.66
CA LEU A 287 -2.11 17.53 -9.82
C LEU A 287 -3.07 17.96 -10.93
N LEU A 288 -3.45 19.24 -10.95
CA LEU A 288 -4.36 19.77 -11.98
C LEU A 288 -3.72 19.78 -13.36
N SER A 289 -2.43 20.09 -13.47
CA SER A 289 -1.69 20.01 -14.74
C SER A 289 -1.65 18.58 -15.29
N TRP A 290 -1.55 17.57 -14.44
CA TRP A 290 -1.65 16.16 -14.84
C TRP A 290 -3.06 15.78 -15.29
N ILE A 291 -4.11 16.24 -14.60
CA ILE A 291 -5.50 16.02 -14.99
C ILE A 291 -5.77 16.60 -16.40
N GLU A 292 -5.35 17.84 -16.65
CA GLU A 292 -5.49 18.50 -17.95
C GLU A 292 -4.64 17.82 -19.02
N GLY A 293 -3.36 17.58 -18.73
CA GLY A 293 -2.40 17.03 -19.69
C GLY A 293 -2.71 15.60 -20.15
N LEU A 294 -3.27 14.78 -19.26
CA LEU A 294 -3.72 13.43 -19.60
C LEU A 294 -5.12 13.38 -20.21
N GLY A 295 -5.86 14.50 -20.22
CA GLY A 295 -7.21 14.58 -20.74
C GLY A 295 -8.20 13.72 -19.97
N LEU A 296 -8.19 13.75 -18.63
CA LEU A 296 -9.16 13.03 -17.82
C LEU A 296 -10.56 13.63 -18.00
N GLU A 297 -11.36 13.03 -18.87
CA GLU A 297 -12.67 13.55 -19.25
C GLU A 297 -13.65 13.66 -18.09
N GLU A 298 -13.46 12.88 -17.03
CA GLU A 298 -14.25 12.88 -15.81
C GLU A 298 -14.16 14.18 -15.00
N ILE A 299 -13.10 14.98 -15.17
CA ILE A 299 -12.86 16.22 -14.43
C ILE A 299 -12.76 17.40 -15.39
N ARG A 300 -13.51 18.46 -15.11
CA ARG A 300 -13.45 19.75 -15.82
C ARG A 300 -12.78 20.79 -14.92
N ILE A 301 -11.82 21.51 -15.48
CA ILE A 301 -11.18 22.66 -14.84
C ILE A 301 -11.53 23.90 -15.68
N ASP A 302 -12.13 24.91 -15.05
CA ASP A 302 -12.54 26.16 -15.70
C ASP A 302 -12.35 27.39 -14.80
N ARG A 303 -12.52 28.58 -15.36
CA ARG A 303 -12.48 29.87 -14.65
C ARG A 303 -13.71 30.70 -15.02
N PRO A 304 -14.89 30.42 -14.43
CA PRO A 304 -16.12 31.14 -14.78
C PRO A 304 -16.07 32.63 -14.41
N ASN A 305 -15.26 33.01 -13.42
CA ASN A 305 -14.98 34.39 -13.02
C ASN A 305 -13.47 34.51 -12.71
N HIS A 306 -13.09 35.17 -11.61
CA HIS A 306 -11.69 35.29 -11.17
C HIS A 306 -11.13 34.03 -10.49
N SER A 307 -11.98 33.09 -10.06
CA SER A 307 -11.55 31.89 -9.32
C SER A 307 -11.62 30.65 -10.19
N GLN A 308 -10.55 29.83 -10.16
CA GLN A 308 -10.50 28.54 -10.83
C GLN A 308 -11.39 27.54 -10.09
N ARG A 309 -12.26 26.87 -10.85
CA ARG A 309 -13.19 25.84 -10.40
C ARG A 309 -12.77 24.50 -11.00
N ILE A 310 -12.94 23.46 -10.20
CA ILE A 310 -12.69 22.07 -10.56
C ILE A 310 -13.98 21.29 -10.29
N ALA A 311 -14.51 20.60 -11.29
CA ALA A 311 -15.81 19.95 -11.22
C ALA A 311 -15.81 18.57 -11.90
N LEU A 312 -16.60 17.63 -11.39
CA LEU A 312 -16.89 16.37 -12.09
C LEU A 312 -17.79 16.65 -13.29
N LYS A 313 -17.50 16.04 -14.44
CA LYS A 313 -18.47 16.02 -15.54
C LYS A 313 -19.64 15.11 -15.14
N LYS A 314 -20.88 15.62 -15.24
CA LYS A 314 -22.07 14.76 -15.12
C LYS A 314 -22.01 13.71 -16.22
N LYS A 315 -22.15 12.43 -15.87
CA LYS A 315 -22.42 11.39 -16.86
C LYS A 315 -23.75 11.78 -17.54
N GLY A 316 -23.69 12.03 -18.84
CA GLY A 316 -24.88 12.20 -19.68
C GLY A 316 -25.64 10.90 -19.81
#